data_AF-A0A4R5HFL4-F1
#
_entry.id   AF-A0A4R5HFL4-F1
#
_cell.length_a   1.000
_cell.length_b   1.000
_cell.length_c   1.000
_cell.angle_alpha   90.00
_cell.angle_beta   90.00
_cell.angle_gamma   90.00
#
_symmetry.space_group_name_H-M   'P 1'
#
loop_
_entity.id
_entity.type
_entity.pdbx_description
1 polymer ?
#
loop_
_entity_poly.entity_id
_entity_poly.type
_entity_poly.pdbx_seq_one_letter_code
_entity_poly.pdbx_strand_id
1 'polypeptide(L)'
;MKQLMILAMILIATHSQAAALFNVEITRVYTQSKSGSDAHLVQVNTTLPEQCNANRLHIVMEDSELYSAILANSLANNRVSIIYVTDATPVNVAGHLANHTCHLISVF
;
A
#
# COMPACT_ATOMS: atom_id res chain seq x y z
N MET A 1 -42.59 6.89 -34.85
CA MET A 1 -42.30 6.34 -33.51
C MET A 1 -41.04 5.48 -33.61
N LYS A 2 -39.86 6.05 -33.34
CA LYS A 2 -38.62 5.25 -33.24
C LYS A 2 -38.11 5.45 -31.82
N GLN A 3 -38.16 4.37 -31.05
CA GLN A 3 -37.83 4.35 -29.64
C GLN A 3 -36.35 4.65 -29.44
N LEU A 4 -36.10 5.59 -28.54
CA LEU A 4 -34.82 6.01 -28.03
C LEU A 4 -34.27 4.89 -27.14
N MET A 5 -33.26 4.14 -27.58
CA MET A 5 -32.51 3.23 -26.72
C MET A 5 -31.45 4.04 -25.97
N ILE A 6 -31.74 4.41 -24.72
CA ILE A 6 -30.74 4.95 -23.79
C ILE A 6 -30.06 3.74 -23.14
N LEU A 7 -28.82 3.47 -23.54
CA LEU A 7 -27.94 2.51 -22.88
C LEU A 7 -27.31 3.22 -21.67
N ALA A 8 -27.85 3.00 -20.48
CA ALA A 8 -27.27 3.50 -19.23
C ALA A 8 -25.99 2.70 -18.91
N MET A 9 -24.82 3.26 -19.25
CA MET A 9 -23.55 2.81 -18.69
C MET A 9 -23.54 3.17 -17.20
N ILE A 10 -23.81 2.18 -16.35
CA ILE A 10 -23.51 2.28 -14.93
C ILE A 10 -22.00 2.18 -14.80
N LEU A 11 -21.34 3.34 -14.76
CA LEU A 11 -19.95 3.46 -14.30
C LEU A 11 -19.94 3.08 -12.82
N ILE A 12 -19.55 1.83 -12.53
CA ILE A 12 -19.14 1.46 -11.17
C ILE A 12 -17.81 2.18 -10.94
N ALA A 13 -17.87 3.35 -10.31
CA ALA A 13 -16.68 4.00 -9.80
C ALA A 13 -16.06 3.05 -8.75
N THR A 14 -14.97 2.38 -9.12
CA THR A 14 -14.10 1.69 -8.16
C THR A 14 -13.52 2.76 -7.26
N HIS A 15 -14.07 2.89 -6.05
CA HIS A 15 -13.58 3.84 -5.07
C HIS A 15 -12.23 3.35 -4.59
N SER A 16 -11.17 4.15 -4.79
CA SER A 16 -9.91 3.90 -4.11
C SER A 16 -10.10 4.08 -2.61
N GLN A 17 -10.01 2.97 -1.89
CA GLN A 17 -10.21 2.94 -0.44
C GLN A 17 -8.89 3.34 0.23
N ALA A 18 -8.64 4.64 0.29
CA ALA A 18 -7.65 5.18 1.20
C ALA A 18 -8.16 5.00 2.64
N ALA A 19 -7.32 4.47 3.51
CA ALA A 19 -7.61 4.28 4.92
C ALA A 19 -6.47 4.83 5.78
N ALA A 20 -6.82 5.31 6.97
CA ALA A 20 -5.88 5.77 7.97
C ALA A 20 -5.88 4.80 9.15
N LEU A 21 -4.68 4.45 9.64
CA LEU A 21 -4.51 3.73 10.89
C LEU A 21 -3.68 4.58 11.83
N PHE A 22 -4.06 4.58 13.10
CA PHE A 22 -3.41 5.38 14.14
C PHE A 22 -2.69 4.46 15.11
N ASN A 23 -1.58 4.95 15.66
CA ASN A 23 -0.84 4.26 16.71
C ASN A 23 -0.41 2.83 16.32
N VAL A 24 0.15 2.69 15.13
CA VAL A 24 0.62 1.43 14.51
C VAL A 24 2.11 1.23 14.78
N GLU A 25 2.53 -0.02 14.98
CA GLU A 25 3.94 -0.38 15.07
C GLU A 25 4.44 -0.96 13.75
N ILE A 26 5.61 -0.52 13.31
CA ILE A 26 6.32 -1.10 12.17
C ILE A 26 7.13 -2.31 12.65
N THR A 27 6.60 -3.50 12.39
CA THR A 27 7.20 -4.76 12.87
C THR A 27 8.38 -5.23 12.02
N ARG A 28 8.38 -4.95 10.70
CA ARG A 28 9.47 -5.28 9.78
C ARG A 28 9.53 -4.30 8.61
N VAL A 29 10.74 -4.01 8.16
CA VAL A 29 11.02 -3.29 6.92
C VAL A 29 11.84 -4.19 6.00
N TYR A 30 11.34 -4.48 4.82
CA TYR A 30 12.00 -5.30 3.80
C TYR A 30 12.58 -4.38 2.73
N THR A 31 13.86 -4.06 2.90
CA THR A 31 14.61 -3.24 1.93
C THR A 31 14.92 -4.08 0.71
N GLN A 32 14.64 -3.53 -0.47
CA GLN A 32 14.79 -4.21 -1.74
C GLN A 32 15.81 -3.50 -2.62
N SER A 33 16.44 -4.24 -3.51
CA SER A 33 17.22 -3.65 -4.60
C SER A 33 16.33 -3.44 -5.82
N LYS A 34 16.64 -2.43 -6.67
CA LYS A 34 15.94 -2.24 -7.95
C LYS A 34 16.12 -3.41 -8.92
N SER A 35 17.09 -4.30 -8.68
CA SER A 35 17.26 -5.51 -9.46
C SER A 35 16.21 -6.54 -9.03
N GLY A 36 15.06 -6.54 -9.71
CA GLY A 36 14.00 -7.54 -9.55
C GLY A 36 12.83 -7.14 -8.64
N SER A 37 12.87 -5.95 -8.04
CA SER A 37 11.76 -5.42 -7.22
C SER A 37 11.36 -4.03 -7.67
N ASP A 38 10.06 -3.79 -7.66
CA ASP A 38 9.43 -2.51 -7.99
C ASP A 38 9.17 -1.65 -6.73
N ALA A 39 9.31 -2.23 -5.53
CA ALA A 39 8.99 -1.57 -4.27
C ALA A 39 9.72 -2.19 -3.06
N HIS A 40 9.79 -1.43 -1.97
CA HIS A 40 10.05 -1.94 -0.63
C HIS A 40 8.77 -2.46 0.02
N LEU A 41 8.88 -3.30 1.05
CA LEU A 41 7.72 -3.68 1.87
C LEU A 41 7.90 -3.23 3.32
N VAL A 42 6.78 -2.88 3.94
CA VAL A 42 6.67 -2.61 5.37
C VAL A 42 5.57 -3.47 5.95
N GLN A 43 5.81 -4.09 7.10
CA GLN A 43 4.82 -4.92 7.80
C GLN A 43 4.42 -4.25 9.11
N VAL A 44 3.11 -4.18 9.36
CA VAL A 44 2.54 -3.55 10.55
C VAL A 44 1.90 -4.55 11.50
N ASN A 45 1.78 -4.18 12.78
CA ASN A 45 1.15 -5.04 13.81
C ASN A 45 -0.39 -4.99 13.79
N THR A 46 -0.99 -4.11 12.99
CA THR A 46 -2.45 -3.93 12.90
C THR A 46 -3.00 -4.73 11.73
N THR A 47 -4.17 -5.34 11.91
CA THR A 47 -4.86 -6.08 10.86
C THR A 47 -5.21 -5.18 9.69
N LEU A 48 -4.72 -5.53 8.50
CA LEU A 48 -5.10 -4.93 7.22
C LEU A 48 -6.12 -5.82 6.51
N PRO A 49 -6.81 -5.29 5.49
CA PRO A 49 -7.60 -6.12 4.58
C PRO A 49 -6.79 -7.30 4.03
N GLU A 50 -7.46 -8.43 3.79
CA GLU A 50 -6.83 -9.73 3.47
C GLU A 50 -5.87 -9.64 2.26
N GLN A 51 -6.20 -8.81 1.27
CA GLN A 51 -5.36 -8.59 0.09
C GLN A 51 -3.99 -7.99 0.42
N CYS A 52 -3.82 -7.35 1.57
CA CYS A 52 -2.55 -6.77 2.01
C CYS A 52 -1.63 -7.80 2.67
N ASN A 53 -1.57 -9.02 2.11
CA ASN A 53 -0.81 -10.20 2.54
C ASN A 53 0.08 -10.01 3.78
N ALA A 54 -0.32 -10.63 4.90
CA ALA A 54 0.41 -10.57 6.18
C ALA A 54 0.65 -9.14 6.70
N ASN A 55 -0.35 -8.26 6.55
CA ASN A 55 -0.32 -6.85 6.97
C ASN A 55 0.85 -6.07 6.36
N ARG A 56 1.13 -6.30 5.08
CA ARG A 56 2.21 -5.67 4.34
C ARG A 56 1.69 -4.58 3.40
N LEU A 57 2.37 -3.44 3.44
CA LEU A 57 2.20 -2.34 2.50
C LEU A 57 3.50 -2.19 1.72
N HIS A 58 3.40 -1.73 0.47
CA HIS A 58 4.58 -1.40 -0.32
C HIS A 58 4.85 0.10 -0.31
N ILE A 59 6.13 0.46 -0.42
CA ILE A 59 6.61 1.82 -0.66
C ILE A 59 7.32 1.77 -2.00
N VAL A 60 6.93 2.62 -2.95
CA VAL A 60 7.58 2.68 -4.26
C VAL A 60 9.07 2.99 -4.10
N MET A 61 9.92 2.42 -4.95
CA MET A 61 11.38 2.52 -4.82
C MET A 61 11.89 3.96 -4.87
N GLU A 62 11.14 4.85 -5.51
CA GLU A 62 11.48 6.26 -5.70
C GLU A 62 11.12 7.14 -4.50
N ASP A 63 10.26 6.69 -3.58
CA ASP A 63 9.84 7.46 -2.41
C ASP A 63 10.81 7.25 -1.24
N SER A 64 11.99 7.83 -1.40
CA SER A 64 13.10 7.69 -0.46
C SER A 64 12.80 8.32 0.91
N GLU A 65 11.99 9.37 0.92
CA GLU A 65 11.58 10.14 2.08
C GLU A 65 10.63 9.32 2.96
N LEU A 66 9.57 8.74 2.38
CA LEU A 66 8.65 7.87 3.10
C LEU A 66 9.35 6.61 3.61
N TYR A 67 10.20 6.00 2.78
CA TYR A 67 11.01 4.86 3.19
C TYR A 67 11.91 5.21 4.39
N SER A 68 12.62 6.35 4.32
CA SER A 68 13.52 6.78 5.39
C SER A 68 12.76 7.08 6.68
N ALA A 69 11.58 7.71 6.59
CA ALA A 69 10.73 7.97 7.76
C ALA A 69 10.23 6.68 8.41
N ILE A 70 9.82 5.68 7.61
CA ILE A 70 9.41 4.36 8.09
C ILE A 70 10.58 3.63 8.76
N LEU A 71 11.75 3.63 8.12
CA LEU A 71 12.94 2.99 8.65
C LEU A 71 13.35 3.62 9.99
N ALA A 72 13.37 4.95 10.07
CA ALA A 72 13.70 5.68 11.30
C ALA A 72 12.73 5.35 12.45
N ASN A 73 11.42 5.37 12.19
CA ASN A 73 10.42 5.03 13.20
C ASN A 73 10.49 3.57 13.64
N SER A 74 10.76 2.64 12.72
CA SER A 74 10.96 1.23 13.04
C SER A 74 12.18 1.03 13.95
N LEU A 75 13.31 1.65 13.64
CA LEU A 75 14.53 1.56 14.46
C LEU A 75 14.38 2.22 15.84
N ALA A 76 13.58 3.28 15.94
CA ALA A 76 13.27 3.95 17.20
C ALA A 76 12.20 3.21 18.03
N ASN A 77 11.55 2.17 17.49
CA ASN A 77 10.38 1.52 18.07
C ASN A 77 9.22 2.49 18.35
N ASN A 78 9.08 3.51 17.51
CA ASN A 78 7.99 4.45 17.60
C ASN A 78 6.69 3.83 17.08
N ARG A 79 5.57 4.27 17.66
CA ARG A 79 4.25 4.05 17.09
C ARG A 79 3.89 5.24 16.22
N VAL A 80 3.38 4.97 15.02
CA VAL A 80 3.11 5.97 13.98
C VAL A 80 1.67 5.89 13.52
N SER A 81 1.16 6.95 12.91
CA SER A 81 -0.05 6.90 12.10
C SER A 81 0.35 6.74 10.63
N ILE A 82 -0.47 6.02 9.87
CA ILE A 82 -0.22 5.76 8.45
C ILE A 82 -1.47 5.98 7.63
N ILE A 83 -1.27 6.36 6.36
CA ILE A 83 -2.31 6.38 5.33
C ILE A 83 -1.90 5.39 4.24
N TYR A 84 -2.82 4.55 3.80
CA TYR A 84 -2.57 3.54 2.78
C TYR A 84 -3.79 3.36 1.86
N VAL A 85 -3.58 2.79 0.68
CA VAL A 85 -4.63 2.32 -0.24
C VAL A 85 -4.45 0.84 -0.52
N THR A 86 -5.50 0.18 -1.02
CA THR A 86 -5.49 -1.28 -1.28
C THR A 86 -5.61 -1.66 -2.75
N ASP A 87 -5.84 -0.68 -3.62
CA ASP A 87 -6.10 -0.82 -5.05
C ASP A 87 -5.09 -0.06 -5.92
N ALA A 88 -3.87 0.16 -5.39
CA ALA A 88 -2.81 0.79 -6.18
C ALA A 88 -2.36 -0.11 -7.34
N THR A 89 -1.62 0.48 -8.29
CA THR A 89 -0.94 -0.25 -9.35
C THR A 89 -0.15 -1.42 -8.75
N PRO A 90 -0.37 -2.67 -9.21
CA PRO A 90 0.32 -3.82 -8.65
C PRO A 90 1.84 -3.73 -8.83
N VAL A 91 2.57 -4.10 -7.79
CA VAL A 91 4.04 -4.15 -7.79
C VAL A 91 4.55 -5.56 -7.50
N ASN A 92 5.73 -5.88 -8.01
CA ASN A 92 6.45 -7.08 -7.65
C ASN A 92 7.57 -6.77 -6.66
N VAL A 93 7.70 -7.61 -5.64
CA VAL A 93 8.74 -7.53 -4.62
C VAL A 93 9.44 -8.88 -4.56
N ALA A 94 10.64 -8.96 -5.14
CA ALA A 94 11.39 -10.20 -5.32
C ALA A 94 11.49 -11.01 -4.03
N GLY A 95 11.18 -12.30 -4.11
CA GLY A 95 11.25 -13.22 -2.98
C GLY A 95 10.18 -13.03 -1.91
N HIS A 96 9.26 -12.06 -2.06
CA HIS A 96 8.21 -11.80 -1.08
C HIS A 96 6.81 -11.89 -1.68
N LEU A 97 6.49 -11.04 -2.66
CA LEU A 97 5.13 -10.89 -3.19
C LEU A 97 5.15 -10.55 -4.68
N ALA A 98 4.17 -11.05 -5.42
CA ALA A 98 3.91 -10.67 -6.80
C ALA A 98 2.51 -10.05 -6.89
N ASN A 99 2.33 -9.05 -7.76
CA ASN A 99 1.08 -8.32 -7.96
C ASN A 99 0.47 -7.73 -6.66
N HIS A 100 1.31 -7.18 -5.77
CA HIS A 100 0.85 -6.61 -4.51
C HIS A 100 0.28 -5.20 -4.73
N THR A 101 -0.92 -4.92 -4.22
CA THR A 101 -1.64 -3.65 -4.49
C THR A 101 -1.76 -2.72 -3.28
N CYS A 102 -1.39 -3.17 -2.08
CA CYS A 102 -1.51 -2.33 -0.89
C CYS A 102 -0.31 -1.40 -0.77
N HIS A 103 -0.54 -0.10 -0.91
CA HIS A 103 0.47 0.95 -1.01
C HIS A 103 0.41 1.86 0.21
N LEU A 104 1.56 2.09 0.86
CA LEU A 104 1.69 3.09 1.91
C LEU A 104 1.88 4.46 1.25
N ILE A 105 1.03 5.43 1.63
CA ILE A 105 1.03 6.79 1.10
C ILE A 105 1.77 7.75 2.05
N SER A 106 1.62 7.57 3.36
CA SER A 106 2.16 8.53 4.33
C SER A 106 2.35 7.92 5.71
N VAL A 107 3.26 8.52 6.49
CA VAL A 107 3.53 8.24 7.91
C VAL A 107 3.64 9.56 8.68
N PHE A 108 3.04 9.64 9.87
CA PHE A 108 3.07 10.83 10.74
C PHE A 108 2.83 10.51 12.21
#